data_AF-A0A822A1A7-F1
#
_entry.id   AF-A0A822A1A7-F1
#
_cell.length_a   1.000
_cell.length_b   1.000
_cell.length_c   1.000
_cell.angle_alpha   90.00
_cell.angle_beta   90.00
_cell.angle_gamma   90.00
#
_symmetry.space_group_name_H-M   'P 1'
#
loop_
_entity.id
_entity.type
_entity.pdbx_description
1 polymer ?
#
loop_
_entity_poly.entity_id
_entity_poly.type
_entity_poly.pdbx_seq_one_letter_code
_entity_poly.pdbx_strand_id
1 'polypeptide(L)'
;MSDIGGYAWDYNYFFDTNHTVYSQWRGWQWVRTQLLLALPHLIMDHRYGSQYDGPWSWVTLNGYTSALLADENPETYPILYPSLHTDKIAANFMLPGNFELRLEHFASMESIPGFIGHQSERFSADGGLPWQDHDIRDFDLMGFPYSLLANVASSGCNLIHTMIGARDLQEYYLLPERTLQLWTYWLQWTDKHLEEIRNSIPFSNEHNWSLMKLNGIDGFLFLFNPNYIQEHRMIRLDGQLNIKSSTRRGYWLLSEIYPEQKYLQLIEYNQTLDFLLDGQSATVFELSFISTVSKPIVVG
;
A
#
# COMPACT_ATOMS: atom_id res chain seq x y z
N MET A 1 28.56 14.74 -8.44
CA MET A 1 28.15 13.60 -9.28
C MET A 1 26.75 13.25 -8.83
N SER A 2 25.81 13.08 -9.74
CA SER A 2 24.47 12.57 -9.40
C SER A 2 24.64 11.13 -8.94
N ASP A 3 24.58 10.89 -7.64
CA ASP A 3 24.54 9.53 -7.11
C ASP A 3 23.31 8.80 -7.67
N ILE A 4 23.50 7.58 -8.16
CA ILE A 4 22.42 6.73 -8.65
C ILE A 4 21.65 6.24 -7.41
N GLY A 5 20.39 6.66 -7.26
CA GLY A 5 19.54 6.28 -6.13
C GLY A 5 18.96 4.86 -6.22
N GLY A 6 18.91 4.27 -7.42
CA GLY A 6 18.40 2.92 -7.62
C GLY A 6 18.69 2.34 -9.00
N TYR A 7 18.49 1.04 -9.15
CA TYR A 7 18.67 0.28 -10.38
C TYR A 7 17.46 -0.64 -10.61
N ALA A 8 16.90 -0.63 -11.81
CA ALA A 8 15.75 -1.47 -12.18
C ALA A 8 16.10 -2.43 -13.31
N TRP A 9 15.60 -3.67 -13.28
CA TRP A 9 15.73 -4.62 -14.39
C TRP A 9 14.58 -5.62 -14.46
N ASP A 10 14.09 -5.90 -15.67
CA ASP A 10 12.98 -6.83 -15.85
C ASP A 10 13.40 -8.30 -15.83
N TYR A 11 14.56 -8.63 -16.42
CA TYR A 11 14.95 -10.02 -16.65
C TYR A 11 16.23 -10.40 -15.89
N ASN A 12 16.14 -11.46 -15.09
CA ASN A 12 17.25 -12.11 -14.40
C ASN A 12 17.50 -13.56 -14.89
N TYR A 13 16.73 -14.03 -15.87
CA TYR A 13 16.97 -15.29 -16.56
C TYR A 13 17.17 -14.99 -18.04
N PHE A 14 18.30 -15.40 -18.59
CA PHE A 14 18.53 -15.44 -20.01
C PHE A 14 18.09 -16.82 -20.51
N PHE A 15 17.33 -16.88 -21.60
CA PHE A 15 16.97 -18.14 -22.28
C PHE A 15 18.20 -18.80 -22.96
N ASP A 16 19.37 -18.75 -22.32
CA ASP A 16 20.60 -19.38 -22.76
C ASP A 16 20.59 -20.85 -22.36
N THR A 17 20.49 -21.72 -23.36
CA THR A 17 20.45 -23.17 -23.20
C THR A 17 21.79 -23.75 -22.73
N ASN A 18 22.88 -22.98 -22.77
CA ASN A 18 24.19 -23.42 -22.29
C ASN A 18 24.34 -23.33 -20.76
N HIS A 19 23.41 -22.66 -20.07
CA HIS A 19 23.48 -22.41 -18.64
C HIS A 19 22.22 -22.90 -17.92
N THR A 20 22.39 -23.54 -16.76
CA THR A 20 21.25 -23.96 -15.95
C THR A 20 20.60 -22.76 -15.28
N VAL A 21 19.28 -22.83 -15.04
CA VAL A 21 18.52 -21.84 -14.25
C VAL A 21 19.23 -21.50 -12.94
N TYR A 22 19.75 -22.51 -12.24
CA TYR A 22 20.51 -22.32 -11.00
C TYR A 22 21.80 -21.51 -11.19
N SER A 23 22.56 -21.77 -12.26
CA SER A 23 23.80 -21.03 -12.53
C SER A 23 23.54 -19.55 -12.83
N GLN A 24 22.43 -19.25 -13.51
CA GLN A 24 22.00 -17.89 -13.81
C GLN A 24 21.53 -17.17 -12.54
N TRP A 25 20.68 -17.83 -11.74
CA TRP A 25 20.27 -17.33 -10.42
C TRP A 25 21.48 -17.00 -9.54
N ARG A 26 22.45 -17.92 -9.44
CA ARG A 26 23.67 -17.74 -8.64
C ARG A 26 24.53 -16.58 -9.16
N GLY A 27 24.61 -16.42 -10.48
CA GLY A 27 25.27 -15.27 -11.11
C GLY A 27 24.62 -13.95 -10.69
N TRP A 28 23.29 -13.88 -10.71
CA TRP A 28 22.55 -12.70 -10.26
C TRP A 28 22.65 -12.43 -8.76
N GLN A 29 22.66 -13.46 -7.92
CA GLN A 29 22.95 -13.29 -6.49
C GLN A 29 24.34 -12.66 -6.27
N TRP A 30 25.33 -13.08 -7.05
CA TRP A 30 26.67 -12.50 -6.98
C TRP A 30 26.69 -11.03 -7.43
N VAL A 31 26.10 -10.71 -8.59
CA VAL A 31 26.00 -9.33 -9.09
C VAL A 31 25.34 -8.42 -8.06
N ARG A 32 24.19 -8.84 -7.52
CA ARG A 32 23.44 -8.10 -6.48
C ARG A 32 24.27 -7.89 -5.23
N THR A 33 24.97 -8.92 -4.76
CA THR A 33 25.86 -8.82 -3.59
C THR A 33 26.98 -7.80 -3.83
N GLN A 34 27.61 -7.81 -5.00
CA GLN A 34 28.66 -6.85 -5.34
C GLN A 34 28.12 -5.42 -5.42
N LEU A 35 26.92 -5.23 -6.00
CA LEU A 35 26.26 -3.94 -6.05
C LEU A 35 25.96 -3.41 -4.65
N LEU A 36 25.42 -4.22 -3.75
CA LEU A 36 25.13 -3.82 -2.36
C LEU A 36 26.38 -3.55 -1.53
N LEU A 37 27.47 -4.29 -1.76
CA LEU A 37 28.75 -4.00 -1.09
C LEU A 37 29.34 -2.66 -1.56
N ALA A 38 29.19 -2.33 -2.84
CA ALA A 38 29.67 -1.07 -3.41
C ALA A 38 28.74 0.11 -3.09
N LEU A 39 27.42 -0.12 -3.10
CA LEU A 39 26.35 0.87 -2.97
C LEU A 39 25.28 0.34 -1.99
N PRO A 40 25.53 0.36 -0.67
CA PRO A 40 24.62 -0.23 0.32
C PRO A 40 23.26 0.47 0.42
N HIS A 41 23.15 1.69 -0.12
CA HIS A 41 21.93 2.49 -0.16
C HIS A 41 21.15 2.36 -1.48
N LEU A 42 21.63 1.54 -2.43
CA LEU A 42 20.99 1.38 -3.73
C LEU A 42 19.65 0.65 -3.59
N ILE A 43 18.58 1.25 -4.11
CA ILE A 43 17.29 0.57 -4.26
C ILE A 43 17.32 -0.27 -5.53
N MET A 44 17.01 -1.57 -5.45
CA MET A 44 17.02 -2.47 -6.59
C MET A 44 15.60 -2.95 -6.96
N ASP A 45 15.02 -2.49 -8.06
CA ASP A 45 13.72 -2.92 -8.61
C ASP A 45 13.91 -4.09 -9.59
N HIS A 46 13.26 -5.23 -9.36
CA HIS A 46 13.42 -6.40 -10.24
C HIS A 46 12.15 -7.22 -10.46
N ARG A 47 11.02 -6.54 -10.70
CA ARG A 47 9.66 -7.08 -10.83
C ARG A 47 9.48 -8.42 -11.56
N TYR A 48 9.80 -8.51 -12.85
CA TYR A 48 9.29 -9.63 -13.66
C TYR A 48 10.03 -10.96 -13.47
N GLY A 49 11.36 -10.98 -13.63
CA GLY A 49 12.11 -12.23 -13.55
C GLY A 49 12.29 -12.77 -12.12
N SER A 50 12.32 -11.87 -11.12
CA SER A 50 12.64 -12.24 -9.73
C SER A 50 11.57 -13.09 -9.07
N GLN A 51 10.33 -13.01 -9.53
CA GLN A 51 9.22 -13.83 -9.04
C GLN A 51 9.51 -15.34 -9.11
N TYR A 52 10.35 -15.77 -10.05
CA TYR A 52 10.76 -17.17 -10.20
C TYR A 52 11.89 -17.60 -9.25
N ASP A 53 12.54 -16.66 -8.54
CA ASP A 53 13.55 -16.95 -7.51
C ASP A 53 12.91 -17.51 -6.22
N GLY A 54 11.58 -17.42 -6.10
CA GLY A 54 10.80 -17.89 -4.96
C GLY A 54 10.82 -16.94 -3.74
N PRO A 55 10.10 -17.27 -2.65
CA PRO A 55 9.86 -16.37 -1.51
C PRO A 55 11.13 -15.99 -0.73
N TRP A 56 12.21 -16.77 -0.86
CA TRP A 56 13.51 -16.46 -0.25
C TRP A 56 14.16 -15.20 -0.83
N SER A 57 13.84 -14.87 -2.09
CA SER A 57 14.29 -13.63 -2.73
C SER A 57 13.74 -12.40 -2.01
N TRP A 58 12.54 -12.46 -1.44
CA TRP A 58 11.90 -11.34 -0.76
C TRP A 58 12.62 -10.90 0.52
N VAL A 59 13.28 -11.84 1.20
CA VAL A 59 13.94 -11.63 2.50
C VAL A 59 15.44 -11.39 2.36
N THR A 60 16.06 -11.97 1.32
CA THR A 60 17.52 -11.93 1.13
C THR A 60 17.99 -10.76 0.27
N LEU A 61 17.06 -10.07 -0.38
CA LEU A 61 17.38 -9.03 -1.33
C LEU A 61 17.06 -7.69 -0.71
N ASN A 62 18.11 -6.89 -0.51
CA ASN A 62 18.00 -5.48 -0.13
C ASN A 62 17.51 -4.70 -1.37
N GLY A 63 16.24 -4.91 -1.74
CA GLY A 63 15.67 -4.48 -3.01
C GLY A 63 14.22 -4.92 -3.19
N TYR A 64 13.52 -4.22 -4.07
CA TYR A 64 12.15 -4.47 -4.49
C TYR A 64 12.06 -5.73 -5.36
N THR A 65 11.79 -6.86 -4.73
CA THR A 65 11.20 -8.05 -5.38
C THR A 65 9.69 -7.94 -5.30
N SER A 66 9.01 -7.78 -6.44
CA SER A 66 7.57 -7.95 -6.43
C SER A 66 7.23 -9.43 -6.26
N ALA A 67 6.41 -9.75 -5.27
CA ALA A 67 5.81 -11.07 -5.17
C ALA A 67 4.68 -11.28 -6.20
N LEU A 68 4.24 -10.20 -6.88
CA LEU A 68 3.26 -10.31 -7.94
C LEU A 68 3.93 -10.95 -9.15
N LEU A 69 3.31 -12.02 -9.65
CA LEU A 69 3.74 -12.78 -10.82
C LEU A 69 3.56 -12.00 -12.15
N ALA A 70 3.64 -10.66 -12.13
CA ALA A 70 3.35 -9.79 -13.26
C ALA A 70 4.23 -8.53 -13.29
N ASP A 71 4.47 -8.06 -14.52
CA ASP A 71 5.16 -6.80 -14.85
C ASP A 71 4.30 -5.55 -14.52
N GLU A 72 3.01 -5.76 -14.25
CA GLU A 72 2.00 -4.72 -14.37
C GLU A 72 1.18 -4.53 -13.09
N ASN A 73 0.65 -3.32 -12.92
CA ASN A 73 -0.43 -3.00 -12.00
C ASN A 73 -1.68 -3.85 -12.36
N PRO A 74 -2.50 -4.26 -11.38
CA PRO A 74 -3.69 -5.09 -11.57
C PRO A 74 -4.64 -4.80 -12.74
N GLU A 75 -4.62 -3.62 -13.35
CA GLU A 75 -5.43 -3.35 -14.54
C GLU A 75 -4.99 -4.09 -15.81
N THR A 76 -3.79 -4.66 -15.81
CA THR A 76 -3.43 -5.59 -16.90
C THR A 76 -4.07 -6.97 -16.74
N TYR A 77 -4.76 -7.22 -15.61
CA TYR A 77 -5.66 -8.37 -15.52
C TYR A 77 -7.01 -7.99 -16.13
N PRO A 78 -7.59 -8.81 -17.02
CA PRO A 78 -8.86 -8.53 -17.68
C PRO A 78 -9.99 -8.58 -16.66
N ILE A 79 -10.25 -7.47 -15.98
CA ILE A 79 -11.25 -7.42 -14.92
C ILE A 79 -12.29 -6.34 -15.21
N LEU A 80 -13.53 -6.79 -15.36
CA LEU A 80 -14.70 -5.95 -15.54
C LEU A 80 -15.26 -5.54 -14.16
N TYR A 81 -14.88 -4.37 -13.66
CA TYR A 81 -15.60 -3.73 -12.56
C TYR A 81 -16.50 -2.61 -13.10
N PRO A 82 -17.73 -2.45 -12.59
CA PRO A 82 -18.65 -1.39 -13.01
C PRO A 82 -18.29 -0.01 -12.39
N SER A 83 -17.00 0.32 -12.30
CA SER A 83 -16.52 1.62 -11.83
C SER A 83 -15.88 2.41 -12.96
N LEU A 84 -16.14 3.71 -12.99
CA LEU A 84 -15.44 4.66 -13.88
C LEU A 84 -14.13 5.17 -13.25
N HIS A 85 -13.75 4.62 -12.10
CA HIS A 85 -12.59 5.05 -11.32
C HIS A 85 -11.54 3.93 -11.26
N THR A 86 -10.61 4.02 -12.19
CA THR A 86 -9.54 3.07 -12.51
C THR A 86 -8.64 2.85 -11.27
N ASP A 87 -8.14 3.94 -10.66
CA ASP A 87 -7.31 3.90 -9.44
C ASP A 87 -7.96 3.12 -8.27
N LYS A 88 -9.26 3.29 -8.10
CA LYS A 88 -10.04 2.60 -7.06
C LYS A 88 -10.14 1.10 -7.34
N ILE A 89 -10.40 0.72 -8.59
CA ILE A 89 -10.47 -0.68 -9.01
C ILE A 89 -9.12 -1.34 -8.74
N ALA A 90 -8.03 -0.75 -9.23
CA ALA A 90 -6.67 -1.25 -9.05
C ALA A 90 -6.35 -1.48 -7.57
N ALA A 91 -6.62 -0.49 -6.72
CA ALA A 91 -6.39 -0.59 -5.28
C ALA A 91 -7.25 -1.67 -4.60
N ASN A 92 -8.52 -1.80 -5.00
CA ASN A 92 -9.40 -2.83 -4.45
C ASN A 92 -8.93 -4.25 -4.81
N PHE A 93 -8.30 -4.43 -5.97
CA PHE A 93 -7.66 -5.70 -6.35
C PHE A 93 -6.38 -5.98 -5.57
N MET A 94 -5.60 -4.93 -5.29
CA MET A 94 -4.37 -5.07 -4.51
C MET A 94 -4.63 -5.47 -3.07
N LEU A 95 -5.75 -5.06 -2.44
CA LEU A 95 -6.01 -5.34 -1.03
C LEU A 95 -6.07 -6.86 -0.71
N PRO A 96 -6.86 -7.71 -1.41
CA PRO A 96 -6.82 -9.16 -1.22
C PRO A 96 -5.48 -9.79 -1.61
N GLY A 97 -4.83 -9.31 -2.68
CA GLY A 97 -3.50 -9.81 -3.07
C GLY A 97 -2.45 -9.56 -1.98
N ASN A 98 -2.44 -8.35 -1.41
CA ASN A 98 -1.56 -7.99 -0.31
C ASN A 98 -1.92 -8.73 0.99
N PHE A 99 -3.20 -9.03 1.20
CA PHE A 99 -3.64 -9.92 2.27
C PHE A 99 -2.99 -11.31 2.13
N GLU A 100 -3.10 -11.93 0.95
CA GLU A 100 -2.54 -13.25 0.66
C GLU A 100 -1.02 -13.24 0.83
N LEU A 101 -0.35 -12.24 0.26
CA LEU A 101 1.10 -12.08 0.41
C LEU A 101 1.50 -11.95 1.88
N ARG A 102 0.76 -11.16 2.66
CA ARG A 102 1.08 -10.90 4.06
C ARG A 102 0.84 -12.11 4.97
N LEU A 103 -0.31 -12.77 4.84
CA LEU A 103 -0.75 -13.80 5.79
C LEU A 103 -0.55 -15.24 5.31
N GLU A 104 -0.53 -15.50 4.00
CA GLU A 104 -0.39 -16.86 3.45
C GLU A 104 1.04 -17.13 2.96
N HIS A 105 1.66 -16.14 2.32
CA HIS A 105 3.04 -16.24 1.84
C HIS A 105 4.08 -15.65 2.79
N PHE A 106 3.65 -15.05 3.90
CA PHE A 106 4.49 -14.45 4.94
C PHE A 106 5.50 -13.41 4.41
N ALA A 107 5.12 -12.68 3.34
CA ALA A 107 5.92 -11.59 2.82
C ALA A 107 6.07 -10.50 3.89
N SER A 108 7.28 -9.93 3.96
CA SER A 108 7.53 -8.73 4.76
C SER A 108 6.84 -7.52 4.12
N MET A 109 6.47 -6.53 4.92
CA MET A 109 5.83 -5.33 4.38
C MET A 109 6.75 -4.58 3.41
N GLU A 110 8.07 -4.69 3.59
CA GLU A 110 9.09 -4.16 2.69
C GLU A 110 9.10 -4.83 1.31
N SER A 111 8.57 -6.05 1.18
CA SER A 111 8.53 -6.81 -0.07
C SER A 111 7.20 -6.68 -0.81
N ILE A 112 6.11 -6.31 -0.11
CA ILE A 112 4.77 -6.22 -0.72
C ILE A 112 4.67 -4.95 -1.56
N PRO A 113 4.37 -5.04 -2.87
CA PRO A 113 4.21 -3.86 -3.73
C PRO A 113 2.94 -3.07 -3.43
N GLY A 114 3.05 -1.74 -3.49
CA GLY A 114 1.91 -0.83 -3.40
C GLY A 114 1.82 0.11 -4.58
N PHE A 115 0.87 -0.12 -5.49
CA PHE A 115 0.68 0.73 -6.67
C PHE A 115 -0.31 1.85 -6.39
N ILE A 116 0.22 3.05 -6.17
CA ILE A 116 -0.56 4.27 -6.04
C ILE A 116 -0.87 4.76 -7.46
N GLY A 117 -2.13 4.65 -7.83
CA GLY A 117 -2.65 4.98 -9.15
C GLY A 117 -2.79 3.76 -10.06
N HIS A 118 -3.33 3.96 -11.25
CA HIS A 118 -3.44 2.95 -12.29
C HIS A 118 -2.30 3.02 -13.31
N GLN A 119 -2.28 2.09 -14.26
CA GLN A 119 -1.46 2.20 -15.47
C GLN A 119 -2.40 2.47 -16.65
N SER A 120 -2.07 3.43 -17.52
CA SER A 120 -2.85 3.61 -18.75
C SER A 120 -2.87 2.31 -19.56
N GLU A 121 -4.06 1.99 -20.10
CA GLU A 121 -4.26 0.78 -20.87
C GLU A 121 -3.27 0.69 -22.04
N ARG A 122 -2.49 -0.39 -22.07
CA ARG A 122 -1.54 -0.69 -23.15
C ARG A 122 -2.21 -1.26 -24.40
N PHE A 123 -3.52 -1.55 -24.33
CA PHE A 123 -4.27 -2.17 -25.42
C PHE A 123 -5.50 -1.34 -25.75
N SER A 124 -5.78 -1.15 -27.04
CA SER A 124 -7.07 -0.65 -27.49
C SER A 124 -8.16 -1.72 -27.28
N ALA A 125 -9.42 -1.31 -27.33
CA ALA A 125 -10.57 -2.22 -27.12
C ALA A 125 -10.63 -3.42 -28.09
N ASP A 126 -9.93 -3.37 -29.23
CA ASP A 126 -9.78 -4.47 -30.19
C ASP A 126 -8.51 -5.32 -29.97
N GLY A 127 -7.76 -5.07 -28.90
CA GLY A 127 -6.53 -5.77 -28.53
C GLY A 127 -5.27 -5.30 -29.28
N GLY A 128 -5.37 -4.22 -30.05
CA GLY A 128 -4.20 -3.59 -30.67
C GLY A 128 -3.31 -2.90 -29.64
N LEU A 129 -1.99 -2.89 -29.85
CA LEU A 129 -1.07 -2.07 -29.06
C LEU A 129 -1.06 -0.64 -29.66
N PRO A 130 -1.62 0.37 -28.98
CA PRO A 130 -1.54 1.74 -29.45
C PRO A 130 -0.16 2.28 -29.07
N TRP A 131 0.86 1.99 -29.86
CA TRP A 131 2.23 2.50 -29.70
C TRP A 131 2.37 4.03 -29.86
N GLN A 132 1.27 4.79 -29.80
CA GLN A 132 1.20 6.15 -30.35
C GLN A 132 0.86 7.24 -29.35
N ASP A 133 0.30 6.94 -28.17
CA ASP A 133 0.00 7.97 -27.17
C ASP A 133 0.33 7.48 -25.75
N HIS A 134 1.53 7.85 -25.28
CA HIS A 134 1.96 7.64 -23.90
C HIS A 134 1.65 8.86 -23.00
N ASP A 135 1.01 9.90 -23.54
CA ASP A 135 0.72 11.17 -22.86
C ASP A 135 -0.78 11.32 -22.50
N ILE A 136 -1.53 10.22 -22.46
CA ILE A 136 -2.96 10.19 -22.16
C ILE A 136 -3.23 10.83 -20.79
N ARG A 137 -4.07 11.87 -20.73
CA ARG A 137 -4.45 12.56 -19.47
C ARG A 137 -5.63 11.90 -18.78
N ASP A 138 -5.38 10.72 -18.23
CA ASP A 138 -6.35 9.85 -17.56
C ASP A 138 -6.21 9.78 -16.03
N PHE A 139 -5.36 10.60 -15.40
CA PHE A 139 -5.20 10.62 -13.94
C PHE A 139 -6.55 10.71 -13.19
N ASP A 140 -6.86 9.69 -12.39
CA ASP A 140 -8.17 9.56 -11.74
C ASP A 140 -8.21 10.34 -10.42
N LEU A 141 -8.50 11.63 -10.51
CA LEU A 141 -8.61 12.53 -9.35
C LEU A 141 -9.58 12.05 -8.26
N MET A 142 -10.58 11.25 -8.63
CA MET A 142 -11.64 10.80 -7.72
C MET A 142 -11.32 9.45 -7.09
N GLY A 143 -10.58 8.58 -7.79
CA GLY A 143 -10.11 7.30 -7.29
C GLY A 143 -8.80 7.37 -6.51
N PHE A 144 -7.94 8.31 -6.87
CA PHE A 144 -6.60 8.47 -6.30
C PHE A 144 -6.57 8.48 -4.76
N PRO A 145 -7.42 9.21 -4.02
CA PRO A 145 -7.36 9.23 -2.56
C PRO A 145 -7.59 7.85 -1.93
N TYR A 146 -8.51 7.05 -2.49
CA TYR A 146 -8.74 5.68 -2.04
C TYR A 146 -7.52 4.80 -2.33
N SER A 147 -6.98 4.90 -3.56
CA SER A 147 -5.81 4.14 -3.98
C SER A 147 -4.59 4.43 -3.13
N LEU A 148 -4.31 5.71 -2.86
CA LEU A 148 -3.23 6.14 -1.98
C LEU A 148 -3.35 5.48 -0.60
N LEU A 149 -4.52 5.56 0.05
CA LEU A 149 -4.71 5.04 1.40
C LEU A 149 -4.68 3.52 1.47
N ALA A 150 -5.24 2.84 0.48
CA ALA A 150 -5.20 1.38 0.39
C ALA A 150 -3.76 0.86 0.31
N ASN A 151 -2.92 1.51 -0.51
CA ASN A 151 -1.52 1.12 -0.66
C ASN A 151 -0.67 1.55 0.55
N VAL A 152 -0.91 2.72 1.15
CA VAL A 152 -0.25 3.10 2.41
C VAL A 152 -0.48 2.04 3.50
N ALA A 153 -1.71 1.54 3.62
CA ALA A 153 -2.04 0.55 4.65
C ALA A 153 -1.47 -0.84 4.36
N SER A 154 -1.59 -1.31 3.11
CA SER A 154 -1.29 -2.70 2.74
C SER A 154 0.14 -2.93 2.24
N SER A 155 0.87 -1.86 1.89
CA SER A 155 2.16 -1.92 1.20
C SER A 155 3.00 -0.64 1.37
N GLY A 156 2.75 0.14 2.42
CA GLY A 156 3.35 1.47 2.60
C GLY A 156 4.88 1.52 2.69
N CYS A 157 5.55 0.40 2.93
CA CYS A 157 7.02 0.33 2.90
C CYS A 157 7.60 0.32 1.48
N ASN A 158 6.77 0.12 0.47
CA ASN A 158 7.18 -0.09 -0.91
C ASN A 158 6.12 0.45 -1.89
N LEU A 159 5.95 1.77 -1.82
CA LEU A 159 5.00 2.51 -2.64
C LEU A 159 5.59 2.85 -4.00
N ILE A 160 4.84 2.53 -5.04
CA ILE A 160 5.15 2.74 -6.44
C ILE A 160 4.07 3.67 -6.98
N HIS A 161 4.49 4.81 -7.49
CA HIS A 161 3.56 5.72 -8.16
C HIS A 161 3.42 5.32 -9.62
N THR A 162 2.29 4.73 -9.95
CA THR A 162 1.88 4.44 -11.34
C THR A 162 0.97 5.56 -11.80
N MET A 163 1.26 6.14 -12.97
CA MET A 163 0.61 7.34 -13.49
C MET A 163 0.61 8.50 -12.47
N ILE A 164 1.69 9.29 -12.52
CA ILE A 164 1.79 10.52 -11.73
C ILE A 164 1.05 11.62 -12.48
N GLY A 165 0.06 12.28 -11.85
CA GLY A 165 -0.51 13.51 -12.39
C GLY A 165 0.52 14.64 -12.47
N ALA A 166 0.18 15.75 -13.12
CA ALA A 166 1.08 16.90 -13.30
C ALA A 166 2.38 16.59 -14.08
N ARG A 167 2.25 15.86 -15.21
CA ARG A 167 3.38 15.45 -16.07
C ARG A 167 3.95 16.59 -16.90
N ASP A 168 3.14 17.61 -17.12
CA ASP A 168 3.53 18.86 -17.74
C ASP A 168 3.01 20.06 -16.93
N LEU A 169 3.52 21.25 -17.25
CA LEU A 169 3.14 22.48 -16.54
C LEU A 169 1.64 22.77 -16.66
N GLN A 170 0.99 22.42 -17.77
CA GLN A 170 -0.44 22.65 -17.93
C GLN A 170 -1.24 21.76 -16.98
N GLU A 171 -0.93 20.47 -16.91
CA GLU A 171 -1.55 19.54 -15.98
C GLU A 171 -1.25 19.90 -14.52
N TYR A 172 -0.03 20.34 -14.21
CA TYR A 172 0.33 20.83 -12.88
C TYR A 172 -0.53 22.01 -12.43
N TYR A 173 -0.71 23.02 -13.29
CA TYR A 173 -1.53 24.19 -12.96
C TYR A 173 -3.03 23.89 -12.88
N LEU A 174 -3.48 22.76 -13.45
CA LEU A 174 -4.87 22.31 -13.36
C LEU A 174 -5.10 21.35 -12.20
N LEU A 175 -4.03 20.84 -11.56
CA LEU A 175 -4.16 19.90 -10.46
C LEU A 175 -4.75 20.60 -9.23
N PRO A 176 -5.85 20.09 -8.63
CA PRO A 176 -6.45 20.73 -7.48
C PRO A 176 -5.49 20.78 -6.30
N GLU A 177 -5.39 21.94 -5.64
CA GLU A 177 -4.51 22.14 -4.48
C GLU A 177 -4.82 21.12 -3.36
N ARG A 178 -6.10 20.80 -3.14
CA ARG A 178 -6.52 19.78 -2.18
C ARG A 178 -5.92 18.41 -2.48
N THR A 179 -5.81 18.02 -3.75
CA THR A 179 -5.22 16.75 -4.17
C THR A 179 -3.73 16.74 -3.86
N LEU A 180 -3.00 17.82 -4.16
CA LEU A 180 -1.58 17.97 -3.83
C LEU A 180 -1.32 17.92 -2.32
N GLN A 181 -2.15 18.61 -1.52
CA GLN A 181 -2.06 18.61 -0.06
C GLN A 181 -2.30 17.21 0.50
N LEU A 182 -3.33 16.52 0.03
CA LEU A 182 -3.67 15.15 0.43
C LEU A 182 -2.52 14.19 0.10
N TRP A 183 -2.01 14.26 -1.13
CA TRP A 183 -0.90 13.43 -1.58
C TRP A 183 0.35 13.68 -0.72
N THR A 184 0.75 14.93 -0.56
CA THR A 184 1.93 15.31 0.22
C THR A 184 1.81 14.88 1.67
N TYR A 185 0.64 15.12 2.29
CA TYR A 185 0.38 14.76 3.68
C TYR A 185 0.57 13.26 3.90
N TRP A 186 -0.02 12.42 3.06
CA TRP A 186 0.04 10.97 3.26
C TRP A 186 1.40 10.37 2.95
N LEU A 187 2.18 10.92 2.01
CA LEU A 187 3.56 10.49 1.82
C LEU A 187 4.44 10.82 3.04
N GLN A 188 4.31 12.05 3.56
CA GLN A 188 5.03 12.43 4.79
C GLN A 188 4.57 11.62 6.00
N TRP A 189 3.26 11.30 6.06
CA TRP A 189 2.70 10.44 7.08
C TRP A 189 3.31 9.04 7.00
N THR A 190 3.39 8.46 5.80
CA THR A 190 4.01 7.14 5.55
C THR A 190 5.45 7.11 6.03
N ASP A 191 6.25 8.11 5.66
CA ASP A 191 7.66 8.20 6.10
C ASP A 191 7.78 8.26 7.63
N LYS A 192 6.89 9.02 8.28
CA LYS A 192 6.86 9.19 9.73
C LYS A 192 6.42 7.93 10.47
N HIS A 193 5.55 7.12 9.88
CA HIS A 193 4.88 5.98 10.51
C HIS A 193 5.37 4.63 9.94
N LEU A 194 6.59 4.60 9.41
CA LEU A 194 7.17 3.40 8.79
C LEU A 194 7.24 2.21 9.77
N GLU A 195 7.46 2.45 11.07
CA GLU A 195 7.46 1.37 12.07
C GLU A 195 6.09 0.73 12.25
N GLU A 196 5.02 1.54 12.29
CA GLU A 196 3.65 1.04 12.34
C GLU A 196 3.25 0.31 11.05
N ILE A 197 3.67 0.82 9.90
CA ILE A 197 3.42 0.20 8.59
C ILE A 197 4.10 -1.17 8.49
N ARG A 198 5.34 -1.33 9.00
CA ARG A 198 6.00 -2.64 9.05
C ARG A 198 5.22 -3.70 9.84
N ASN A 199 4.45 -3.25 10.83
CA ASN A 199 3.61 -4.09 11.68
C ASN A 199 2.17 -4.21 11.15
N SER A 200 1.91 -3.72 9.94
CA SER A 200 0.59 -3.79 9.32
C SER A 200 0.12 -5.24 9.18
N ILE A 201 -1.11 -5.50 9.60
CA ILE A 201 -1.82 -6.76 9.37
C ILE A 201 -3.26 -6.48 8.94
N PRO A 202 -3.83 -7.28 8.04
CA PRO A 202 -5.26 -7.21 7.77
C PRO A 202 -6.04 -7.88 8.91
N PHE A 203 -7.23 -7.36 9.23
CA PHE A 203 -8.03 -7.83 10.38
C PHE A 203 -9.52 -8.06 10.10
N SER A 204 -9.95 -7.93 8.85
CA SER A 204 -11.27 -8.34 8.39
C SER A 204 -11.12 -9.16 7.12
N ASN A 205 -12.22 -9.72 6.61
CA ASN A 205 -12.28 -10.48 5.37
C ASN A 205 -11.88 -9.61 4.14
N GLU A 206 -10.59 -9.31 4.01
CA GLU A 206 -9.86 -8.92 2.79
C GLU A 206 -9.62 -7.42 2.51
N HIS A 207 -10.17 -6.49 3.29
CA HIS A 207 -9.99 -5.05 2.98
C HIS A 207 -9.37 -4.19 4.08
N ASN A 208 -9.66 -4.42 5.37
CA ASN A 208 -9.25 -3.50 6.44
C ASN A 208 -7.91 -3.89 7.07
N TRP A 209 -7.14 -2.88 7.46
CA TRP A 209 -5.76 -3.03 7.92
C TRP A 209 -5.49 -2.29 9.22
N SER A 210 -4.78 -2.96 10.13
CA SER A 210 -4.37 -2.43 11.43
C SER A 210 -2.87 -2.25 11.45
N LEU A 211 -2.43 -1.05 11.78
CA LEU A 211 -1.02 -0.65 11.83
C LEU A 211 -0.69 -0.28 13.27
N MET A 212 -0.28 -1.27 14.06
CA MET A 212 0.03 -1.06 15.47
C MET A 212 1.50 -0.71 15.67
N LYS A 213 1.79 0.15 16.65
CA LYS A 213 3.15 0.37 17.15
C LYS A 213 3.70 -0.92 17.74
N LEU A 214 5.02 -1.01 17.87
CA LEU A 214 5.71 -2.16 18.48
C LEU A 214 5.23 -2.50 19.90
N ASN A 215 4.73 -1.49 20.64
CA ASN A 215 4.14 -1.71 21.96
C ASN A 215 2.85 -2.55 21.89
N GLY A 216 2.21 -2.64 20.73
CA GLY A 216 0.94 -3.31 20.49
C GLY A 216 -0.23 -2.63 21.20
N ILE A 217 -0.12 -1.35 21.54
CA ILE A 217 -1.13 -0.63 22.33
C ILE A 217 -1.70 0.52 21.50
N ASP A 218 -0.86 1.30 20.83
CA ASP A 218 -1.30 2.42 20.00
C ASP A 218 -1.09 2.08 18.53
N GLY A 219 -1.80 2.77 17.63
CA GLY A 219 -1.66 2.53 16.21
C GLY A 219 -2.76 3.16 15.39
N PHE A 220 -3.03 2.57 14.23
CA PHE A 220 -4.00 3.06 13.28
C PHE A 220 -4.89 1.94 12.75
N LEU A 221 -6.13 2.29 12.42
CA LEU A 221 -7.07 1.43 11.72
C LEU A 221 -7.41 2.08 10.38
N PHE A 222 -7.22 1.33 9.31
CA PHE A 222 -7.61 1.71 7.96
C PHE A 222 -8.81 0.88 7.55
N LEU A 223 -9.94 1.55 7.37
CA LEU A 223 -11.21 0.94 6.99
C LEU A 223 -11.57 1.32 5.56
N PHE A 224 -11.96 0.34 4.77
CA PHE A 224 -12.29 0.52 3.37
C PHE A 224 -13.69 -0.01 3.07
N ASN A 225 -14.42 0.77 2.27
CA ASN A 225 -15.67 0.36 1.67
C ASN A 225 -15.57 0.53 0.15
N PRO A 226 -15.28 -0.56 -0.60
CA PRO A 226 -15.21 -0.49 -2.05
C PRO A 226 -16.58 -0.40 -2.73
N ASN A 227 -17.68 -0.66 -2.00
CA ASN A 227 -19.03 -0.68 -2.54
C ASN A 227 -19.55 0.74 -2.80
N TYR A 228 -20.51 0.90 -3.73
CA TYR A 228 -21.15 2.20 -4.02
C TYR A 228 -22.12 2.67 -2.93
N ILE A 229 -22.50 1.77 -2.02
CA ILE A 229 -23.46 2.03 -0.97
C ILE A 229 -22.75 2.13 0.38
N GLN A 230 -23.37 2.83 1.32
CA GLN A 230 -22.88 2.85 2.69
C GLN A 230 -22.94 1.46 3.29
N GLU A 231 -21.96 1.15 4.13
CA GLU A 231 -21.85 -0.16 4.75
C GLU A 231 -21.47 -0.05 6.23
N HIS A 232 -22.15 -0.84 7.06
CA HIS A 232 -21.82 -0.98 8.47
C HIS A 232 -20.60 -1.90 8.65
N ARG A 233 -19.68 -1.49 9.52
CA ARG A 233 -18.48 -2.24 9.88
C ARG A 233 -18.47 -2.42 11.39
N MET A 234 -18.70 -3.67 11.80
CA MET A 234 -18.61 -4.08 13.20
C MET A 234 -17.18 -4.49 13.50
N ILE A 235 -16.50 -3.75 14.37
CA ILE A 235 -15.10 -4.00 14.73
C ILE A 235 -15.00 -4.14 16.23
N ARG A 236 -14.42 -5.25 16.68
CA ARG A 236 -14.13 -5.46 18.10
C ARG A 236 -12.70 -5.02 18.39
N LEU A 237 -12.53 -4.18 19.42
CA LEU A 237 -11.20 -3.72 19.85
C LEU A 237 -10.51 -4.84 20.65
N ASP A 238 -9.97 -5.83 19.96
CA ASP A 238 -9.27 -6.96 20.55
C ASP A 238 -8.09 -7.43 19.69
N GLY A 239 -7.39 -8.48 20.13
CA GLY A 239 -6.19 -9.02 19.48
C GLY A 239 -6.29 -9.35 17.99
N GLN A 240 -7.49 -9.42 17.39
CA GLN A 240 -7.62 -9.49 15.93
C GLN A 240 -7.03 -8.26 15.22
N LEU A 241 -7.00 -7.10 15.88
CA LEU A 241 -6.40 -5.85 15.37
C LEU A 241 -4.90 -5.71 15.65
N ASN A 242 -4.22 -6.80 16.02
CA ASN A 242 -2.85 -6.78 16.55
C ASN A 242 -2.67 -5.96 17.84
N ILE A 243 -3.77 -5.63 18.52
CA ILE A 243 -3.76 -4.84 19.75
C ILE A 243 -3.70 -5.75 20.98
N LYS A 244 -2.82 -5.43 21.91
CA LYS A 244 -2.61 -6.14 23.16
C LYS A 244 -3.49 -5.50 24.24
N SER A 245 -4.04 -6.35 25.12
CA SER A 245 -4.66 -5.83 26.33
C SER A 245 -3.61 -5.12 27.18
N SER A 246 -3.98 -3.95 27.72
CA SER A 246 -3.10 -3.22 28.62
C SER A 246 -3.14 -3.85 30.01
N THR A 247 -1.97 -3.98 30.64
CA THR A 247 -1.88 -4.38 32.06
C THR A 247 -2.33 -3.26 32.99
N ARG A 248 -2.43 -2.03 32.49
CA ARG A 248 -2.93 -0.86 33.21
C ARG A 248 -4.40 -0.65 32.86
N ARG A 249 -5.20 -0.23 33.85
CA ARG A 249 -6.57 0.22 33.59
C ARG A 249 -6.52 1.50 32.76
N GLY A 250 -7.30 1.56 31.68
CA GLY A 250 -7.34 2.70 30.77
C GLY A 250 -8.31 2.45 29.63
N TYR A 251 -8.35 3.41 28.72
CA TYR A 251 -9.23 3.43 27.54
C TYR A 251 -8.40 3.71 26.29
N TRP A 252 -8.90 3.30 25.14
CA TRP A 252 -8.39 3.78 23.85
C TRP A 252 -9.22 4.97 23.39
N LEU A 253 -8.54 6.06 23.08
CA LEU A 253 -9.11 7.17 22.32
C LEU A 253 -8.95 6.83 20.84
N LEU A 254 -10.09 6.68 20.16
CA LEU A 254 -10.17 6.55 18.72
C LEU A 254 -10.49 7.90 18.12
N SER A 255 -9.59 8.40 17.26
CA SER A 255 -9.71 9.70 16.60
C SER A 255 -9.66 9.50 15.09
N GLU A 256 -10.66 9.98 14.35
CA GLU A 256 -10.59 10.00 12.89
C GLU A 256 -9.54 11.00 12.43
N ILE A 257 -8.61 10.56 11.60
CA ILE A 257 -7.61 11.42 10.96
C ILE A 257 -7.93 11.67 9.48
N TYR A 258 -8.84 10.88 8.91
CA TYR A 258 -9.38 11.02 7.56
C TYR A 258 -10.72 10.28 7.42
N PRO A 259 -11.72 10.80 6.68
CA PRO A 259 -11.66 12.03 5.88
C PRO A 259 -11.97 13.34 6.63
N GLU A 260 -12.86 13.32 7.61
CA GLU A 260 -13.48 14.57 8.12
C GLU A 260 -12.90 15.05 9.45
N GLN A 261 -12.21 14.17 10.18
CA GLN A 261 -11.63 14.44 11.50
C GLN A 261 -12.65 14.86 12.56
N LYS A 262 -13.84 14.25 12.51
CA LYS A 262 -14.97 14.58 13.40
C LYS A 262 -15.26 13.50 14.42
N TYR A 263 -14.82 12.26 14.15
CA TYR A 263 -15.09 11.17 15.05
C TYR A 263 -14.05 11.09 16.18
N LEU A 264 -14.54 11.10 17.43
CA LEU A 264 -13.73 10.96 18.62
C LEU A 264 -14.46 10.14 19.68
N GLN A 265 -13.92 8.98 20.07
CA GLN A 265 -14.58 8.11 21.05
C GLN A 265 -13.58 7.43 22.02
N LEU A 266 -13.95 7.34 23.29
CA LEU A 266 -13.26 6.50 24.28
C LEU A 266 -13.85 5.10 24.30
N ILE A 267 -12.97 4.09 24.24
CA ILE A 267 -13.34 2.70 23.99
C ILE A 267 -12.58 1.78 24.94
N GLU A 268 -13.26 0.77 25.46
CA GLU A 268 -12.66 -0.28 26.28
C GLU A 268 -12.16 -1.45 25.42
N TYR A 269 -11.13 -2.16 25.90
CA TYR A 269 -10.73 -3.42 25.29
C TYR A 269 -11.91 -4.41 25.26
N ASN A 270 -12.06 -5.16 24.18
CA ASN A 270 -13.19 -6.02 23.83
C ASN A 270 -14.51 -5.31 23.49
N GLN A 271 -14.59 -3.98 23.52
CA GLN A 271 -15.79 -3.28 23.06
C GLN A 271 -15.93 -3.41 21.54
N THR A 272 -17.17 -3.61 21.08
CA THR A 272 -17.51 -3.59 19.65
C THR A 272 -17.97 -2.20 19.25
N LEU A 273 -17.45 -1.74 18.12
CA LEU A 273 -17.75 -0.47 17.47
C LEU A 273 -18.53 -0.76 16.19
N ASP A 274 -19.45 0.14 15.87
CA ASP A 274 -20.20 0.14 14.62
C ASP A 274 -19.83 1.40 13.84
N PHE A 275 -19.15 1.24 12.72
CA PHE A 275 -18.82 2.32 11.82
C PHE A 275 -19.73 2.27 10.60
N LEU A 276 -20.37 3.40 10.28
CA LEU A 276 -21.01 3.60 8.98
C LEU A 276 -19.98 4.18 8.02
N LEU A 277 -19.52 3.38 7.06
CA LEU A 277 -18.59 3.84 6.03
C LEU A 277 -19.36 4.28 4.79
N ASP A 278 -18.97 5.42 4.23
CA ASP A 278 -19.50 5.87 2.94
C ASP A 278 -19.10 4.93 1.80
N GLY A 279 -19.89 4.91 0.73
CA GLY A 279 -19.54 4.13 -0.46
C GLY A 279 -18.25 4.64 -1.12
N GLN A 280 -17.42 3.72 -1.62
CA GLN A 280 -16.12 3.98 -2.24
C GLN A 280 -15.18 4.83 -1.39
N SER A 281 -15.21 4.64 -0.07
CA SER A 281 -14.48 5.44 0.89
C SER A 281 -13.34 4.66 1.54
N ALA A 282 -12.33 5.41 1.96
CA ALA A 282 -11.33 4.98 2.91
C ALA A 282 -11.48 5.88 4.15
N THR A 283 -11.41 5.29 5.34
CA THR A 283 -11.47 6.01 6.61
C THR A 283 -10.30 5.57 7.46
N VAL A 284 -9.60 6.52 8.08
CA VAL A 284 -8.43 6.22 8.90
C VAL A 284 -8.64 6.76 10.30
N PHE A 285 -8.41 5.90 11.28
CA PHE A 285 -8.46 6.27 12.68
C PHE A 285 -7.11 6.05 13.36
N GLU A 286 -6.76 6.94 14.28
CA GLU A 286 -5.70 6.77 15.25
C GLU A 286 -6.26 6.20 16.56
N LEU A 287 -5.60 5.18 17.08
CA LEU A 287 -5.83 4.57 18.38
C LEU A 287 -4.74 5.00 19.35
N SER A 288 -5.12 5.68 20.43
CA SER A 288 -4.21 6.14 21.48
C SER A 288 -4.66 5.67 22.87
N PHE A 289 -3.83 4.95 23.61
CA PHE A 289 -4.16 4.48 24.94
C PHE A 289 -3.97 5.56 26.01
N ILE A 290 -5.01 5.74 26.83
CA ILE A 290 -5.08 6.73 27.90
C ILE A 290 -5.27 6.00 29.22
N SER A 291 -4.22 6.02 30.06
CA SER A 291 -4.24 5.46 31.42
C SER A 291 -4.62 6.48 32.50
N THR A 292 -4.53 7.77 32.19
CA THR A 292 -4.90 8.88 33.08
C THR A 292 -5.52 9.99 32.26
N VAL A 293 -6.79 10.30 32.52
CA VAL A 293 -7.48 11.45 31.92
C VAL A 293 -7.09 12.69 32.75
N SER A 294 -5.94 13.30 32.44
CA SER A 294 -5.44 14.46 33.18
C SER A 294 -6.08 15.79 32.74
N LYS A 295 -6.83 15.80 31.63
CA LYS A 295 -7.58 16.95 31.12
C LYS A 295 -8.91 16.48 30.53
N PRO A 296 -9.98 17.32 30.56
CA PRO A 296 -11.20 17.03 29.84
C PRO A 296 -10.87 16.86 28.35
N ILE A 297 -11.31 15.75 27.77
CA ILE A 297 -11.31 15.58 26.32
C ILE A 297 -12.49 16.41 25.82
N VAL A 298 -12.19 17.55 25.19
CA VAL A 298 -13.23 18.38 24.57
C VAL A 298 -13.56 17.74 23.22
N VAL A 299 -14.76 17.18 23.14
CA VAL A 299 -15.36 16.70 21.89
C VAL A 299 -15.96 17.93 21.20
N GLY A 300 -15.43 18.31 20.04
CA GLY A 300 -15.89 19.44 19.23
C GLY A 300 -16.56 18.96 17.97
#